data_AF-A0AA38KW31-F1
#
_entry.id   AF-A0AA38KW31-F1
#
_cell.length_a   1.000
_cell.length_b   1.000
_cell.length_c   1.000
_cell.angle_alpha   90.00
_cell.angle_beta   90.00
_cell.angle_gamma   90.00
#
_symmetry.space_group_name_H-M   'P 1'
#
loop_
_entity.id
_entity.type
_entity.pdbx_description
1 polymer ?
#
loop_
_entity_poly.entity_id
_entity_poly.type
_entity_poly.pdbx_seq_one_letter_code
_entity_poly.pdbx_strand_id
1 'polypeptide(L)'
;MPGTSLRLFGGAITAIAPHNLLDASEIRQIPDTQEVLLFPDSSISIIVEILQRVEPDDNQDAVKYHFDSLAHDNDALSSEVVSVNVILNDRGDATPSVTTLSGVQRVPKFNRLIPDEVRVLMALYRVVEKGIDLVVSFNIPVRSEDGGAVRGEKLQQAQEQFDVFARSLRIEDFNVFA
;
A
#
# COMPACT_ATOMS: atom_id res chain seq x y z
N MET A 1 -18.67 7.23 -2.03
CA MET A 1 -18.33 8.49 -2.73
C MET A 1 -17.35 8.14 -3.84
N PRO A 2 -17.52 8.60 -5.09
CA PRO A 2 -16.49 8.37 -6.12
C PRO A 2 -15.21 9.08 -5.68
N GLY A 3 -14.06 8.41 -5.74
CA GLY A 3 -12.76 8.98 -5.36
C GLY A 3 -12.32 10.12 -6.29
N THR A 4 -11.28 10.85 -5.89
CA THR A 4 -10.62 11.89 -6.70
C THR A 4 -9.32 11.39 -7.30
N SER A 5 -8.93 11.98 -8.42
CA SER A 5 -7.59 11.78 -8.98
C SER A 5 -6.55 12.38 -8.04
N LEU A 6 -5.77 11.51 -7.42
CA LEU A 6 -4.59 11.81 -6.64
C LEU A 6 -3.37 11.83 -7.56
N ARG A 7 -2.50 12.81 -7.37
CA ARG A 7 -1.22 12.92 -8.07
C ARG A 7 -0.09 12.63 -7.07
N LEU A 8 0.77 11.69 -7.42
CA LEU A 8 1.90 11.22 -6.62
C LEU A 8 3.20 11.53 -7.35
N PHE A 9 4.29 11.80 -6.63
CA PHE A 9 5.62 12.07 -7.20
C PHE A 9 5.58 13.17 -8.26
N GLY A 10 5.04 14.35 -7.89
CA GLY A 10 4.86 15.47 -8.83
C GLY A 10 3.84 15.21 -9.95
N GLY A 11 3.07 14.13 -9.84
CA GLY A 11 2.09 13.70 -10.84
C GLY A 11 2.64 12.79 -11.93
N ALA A 12 3.83 12.24 -11.75
CA ALA A 12 4.34 11.15 -12.59
C ALA A 12 3.52 9.86 -12.41
N ILE A 13 2.86 9.71 -11.26
CA ILE A 13 1.92 8.62 -10.99
C ILE A 13 0.58 9.25 -10.59
N THR A 14 -0.52 8.68 -11.08
CA THR A 14 -1.89 9.07 -10.71
C THR A 14 -2.67 7.86 -10.22
N ALA A 15 -3.64 8.07 -9.33
CA ALA A 15 -4.56 7.03 -8.88
C ALA A 15 -5.89 7.66 -8.45
N ILE A 16 -6.98 6.88 -8.40
CA ILE A 16 -8.23 7.30 -7.77
C ILE A 16 -8.17 6.93 -6.29
N ALA A 17 -8.23 7.93 -5.43
CA ALA A 17 -8.14 7.78 -3.98
C ALA A 17 -9.34 8.41 -3.27
N PRO A 18 -9.58 8.08 -1.99
CA PRO A 18 -10.53 8.81 -1.15
C PRO A 18 -10.23 10.31 -1.10
N HIS A 19 -11.28 11.10 -0.87
CA HIS A 19 -11.12 12.54 -0.66
C HIS A 19 -10.46 12.82 0.69
N ASN A 20 -9.80 13.97 0.81
CA ASN A 20 -9.28 14.51 2.06
C ASN A 20 -8.22 13.65 2.75
N LEU A 21 -7.47 12.84 2.00
CA LEU A 21 -6.25 12.24 2.52
C LEU A 21 -5.26 13.34 2.90
N LEU A 22 -4.65 13.22 4.07
CA LEU A 22 -3.62 14.14 4.55
C LEU A 22 -2.26 13.63 4.08
N ASP A 23 -1.45 14.48 3.47
CA ASP A 23 -0.08 14.16 3.15
C ASP A 23 0.79 14.29 4.42
N ALA A 24 1.44 13.20 4.80
CA ALA A 24 2.31 13.18 5.97
C ALA A 24 3.59 14.02 5.74
N SER A 25 3.96 14.33 4.50
CA SER A 25 5.11 15.17 4.16
C SER A 25 4.98 16.60 4.73
N GLU A 26 3.75 17.07 4.95
CA GLU A 26 3.47 18.38 5.53
C GLU A 26 3.87 18.48 7.01
N ILE A 27 3.96 17.34 7.70
CA ILE A 27 4.19 17.27 9.15
C ILE A 27 5.49 16.56 9.53
N ARG A 28 6.07 15.78 8.62
CA ARG A 28 7.35 15.08 8.83
C ARG A 28 8.08 14.88 7.51
N GLN A 29 9.39 14.74 7.55
CA GLN A 29 10.16 14.36 6.37
C GLN A 29 9.83 12.93 5.95
N ILE A 30 9.61 12.75 4.66
CA ILE A 30 9.39 11.47 3.97
C ILE A 30 10.47 11.35 2.90
N PRO A 31 11.07 10.16 2.68
CA PRO A 31 12.01 9.96 1.58
C PRO A 31 11.36 10.29 0.23
N ASP A 32 12.13 10.84 -0.72
CA ASP A 32 11.62 11.20 -2.05
C ASP A 32 11.07 10.00 -2.84
N THR A 33 11.46 8.78 -2.47
CA THR A 33 10.97 7.52 -3.04
C THR A 33 9.65 7.06 -2.43
N GLN A 34 9.09 7.80 -1.46
CA GLN A 34 7.88 7.47 -0.74
C GLN A 34 6.87 8.63 -0.75
N GLU A 35 5.60 8.27 -0.80
CA GLU A 35 4.46 9.14 -0.56
C GLU A 35 3.62 8.51 0.55
N VAL A 36 3.35 9.24 1.63
CA VAL A 36 2.61 8.72 2.79
C VAL A 36 1.37 9.54 3.06
N LEU A 37 0.22 8.91 2.91
CA LEU A 37 -1.09 9.54 3.04
C LEU A 37 -1.83 8.96 4.24
N LEU A 38 -2.55 9.80 4.97
CA LEU A 38 -3.26 9.43 6.18
C LEU A 38 -4.75 9.70 6.01
N PHE A 39 -5.58 8.77 6.49
CA PHE A 39 -7.01 9.04 6.62
C PHE A 39 -7.24 10.01 7.78
N PRO A 40 -8.05 11.07 7.60
CA PRO A 40 -8.24 12.08 8.64
C PRO A 40 -9.07 11.59 9.83
N ASP A 41 -9.93 10.58 9.62
CA ASP A 41 -10.93 10.11 10.58
C ASP A 41 -10.68 8.67 11.09
N SER A 42 -9.51 8.11 10.77
CA SER A 42 -9.12 6.77 11.19
C SER A 42 -7.60 6.61 11.21
N SER A 43 -7.12 5.51 11.78
CA SER A 43 -5.68 5.20 11.84
C SER A 43 -5.16 4.52 10.57
N ILE A 44 -5.87 4.62 9.45
CA ILE A 44 -5.45 4.04 8.17
C ILE A 44 -4.36 4.92 7.55
N SER A 45 -3.31 4.28 7.07
CA SER A 45 -2.31 4.93 6.21
C SER A 45 -2.21 4.24 4.86
N ILE A 46 -1.88 5.03 3.84
CA ILE A 46 -1.50 4.56 2.51
C ILE A 46 -0.05 4.97 2.31
N ILE A 47 0.79 4.02 1.92
CA ILE A 47 2.17 4.28 1.56
C ILE A 47 2.37 3.83 0.13
N VAL A 48 2.89 4.71 -0.72
CA VAL A 48 3.32 4.38 -2.07
C VAL A 48 4.83 4.54 -2.11
N GLU A 49 5.54 3.49 -2.52
CA GLU A 49 6.99 3.43 -2.44
C GLU A 49 7.59 2.86 -3.73
N ILE A 50 8.67 3.49 -4.18
CA ILE A 50 9.50 3.06 -5.31
C ILE A 50 10.67 2.26 -4.75
N LEU A 51 10.67 0.95 -5.00
CA LEU A 51 11.69 0.01 -4.54
C LEU A 51 12.47 -0.60 -5.70
N GLN A 52 13.66 -1.12 -5.40
CA GLN A 52 14.38 -1.97 -6.35
C GLN A 52 13.62 -3.29 -6.53
N ARG A 53 13.62 -3.80 -7.78
CA ARG A 53 12.99 -5.06 -8.11
C ARG A 53 13.63 -6.20 -7.33
N VAL A 54 12.80 -6.98 -6.64
CA VAL A 54 13.27 -8.14 -5.88
C VAL A 54 13.57 -9.33 -6.79
N GLU A 55 14.43 -10.23 -6.31
CA GLU A 55 14.92 -11.39 -7.09
C GLU A 55 13.81 -12.34 -7.59
N PRO A 56 12.76 -12.68 -6.80
CA PRO A 56 11.71 -13.57 -7.30
C PRO A 56 11.11 -13.05 -8.62
N ASP A 57 11.18 -13.86 -9.68
CA ASP A 57 10.62 -13.48 -10.98
C ASP A 57 9.10 -13.63 -11.02
N ASP A 58 8.54 -14.58 -10.26
CA ASP A 58 7.10 -14.72 -10.11
C ASP A 58 6.52 -13.55 -9.29
N ASN A 59 5.41 -12.99 -9.78
CA ASN A 59 4.80 -11.82 -9.15
C ASN A 59 4.17 -12.13 -7.79
N GLN A 60 3.63 -13.35 -7.60
CA GLN A 60 3.04 -13.74 -6.31
C GLN A 60 4.12 -13.92 -5.26
N ASP A 61 5.27 -14.47 -5.63
CA ASP A 61 6.40 -14.61 -4.72
C ASP A 61 7.06 -13.25 -4.44
N ALA A 62 7.13 -12.36 -5.43
CA ALA A 62 7.63 -11.00 -5.23
C ALA A 62 6.74 -10.18 -4.27
N VAL A 63 5.40 -10.24 -4.39
CA VAL A 63 4.53 -9.49 -3.46
C VAL A 63 4.57 -10.07 -2.05
N LYS A 64 4.73 -11.40 -1.89
CA LYS A 64 4.93 -12.03 -0.59
C LYS A 64 6.26 -11.61 0.04
N TYR A 65 7.33 -11.54 -0.76
CA TYR A 65 8.62 -11.04 -0.31
C TYR A 65 8.50 -9.62 0.26
N HIS A 66 7.88 -8.69 -0.47
CA HIS A 66 7.66 -7.32 0.01
C HIS A 66 6.79 -7.29 1.28
N PHE A 67 5.76 -8.14 1.36
CA PHE A 67 4.93 -8.25 2.55
C PHE A 67 5.70 -8.79 3.77
N ASP A 68 6.58 -9.77 3.58
CA ASP A 68 7.43 -10.34 4.63
C ASP A 68 8.51 -9.34 5.08
N SER A 69 9.13 -8.61 4.14
CA SER A 69 10.06 -7.51 4.44
C SER A 69 9.37 -6.43 5.27
N LEU A 70 8.17 -6.00 4.90
CA LEU A 70 7.39 -5.04 5.70
C LEU A 70 7.08 -5.57 7.11
N ALA A 71 6.81 -6.87 7.24
CA ALA A 71 6.60 -7.49 8.56
C ALA A 71 7.87 -7.46 9.41
N HIS A 72 9.02 -7.74 8.78
CA HIS A 72 10.33 -7.72 9.43
C HIS A 72 10.70 -6.32 9.91
N ASP A 73 10.54 -5.30 9.06
CA ASP A 73 10.85 -3.90 9.40
C ASP A 73 9.96 -3.37 10.54
N ASN A 74 8.76 -3.94 10.70
CA ASN A 74 7.84 -3.63 11.78
C ASN A 74 8.01 -4.52 13.02
N ASP A 75 9.05 -5.37 13.09
CA ASP A 75 9.25 -6.33 14.17
C ASP A 75 7.99 -7.19 14.46
N ALA A 76 7.26 -7.56 13.41
CA ALA A 76 6.00 -8.29 13.55
C ALA A 76 6.22 -9.64 14.23
N LEU A 77 5.42 -9.92 15.27
CA LEU A 77 5.42 -11.19 15.98
C LEU A 77 4.88 -12.34 15.14
N SER A 78 4.03 -12.03 14.17
CA SER A 78 3.52 -12.97 13.18
C SER A 78 3.02 -12.23 11.96
N SER A 79 3.10 -12.89 10.81
CA SER A 79 2.60 -12.43 9.52
C SER A 79 1.86 -13.58 8.84
N GLU A 80 0.65 -13.31 8.32
CA GLU A 80 -0.16 -14.30 7.63
C GLU A 80 -0.70 -13.71 6.32
N VAL A 81 -0.45 -14.40 5.21
CA VAL A 81 -1.04 -14.06 3.91
C VAL A 81 -2.43 -14.69 3.82
N VAL A 82 -3.44 -13.85 3.58
CA VAL A 82 -4.84 -14.26 3.46
C VAL A 82 -5.19 -14.58 2.01
N SER A 83 -4.74 -13.75 1.07
CA SER A 83 -5.03 -13.95 -0.36
C SER A 83 -4.03 -13.20 -1.23
N VAL A 84 -3.75 -13.75 -2.42
CA VAL A 84 -2.99 -13.09 -3.48
C VAL A 84 -3.79 -13.17 -4.77
N ASN A 85 -3.91 -12.07 -5.50
CA ASN A 85 -4.63 -11.99 -6.76
C ASN A 85 -3.82 -11.23 -7.80
N VAL A 86 -4.08 -11.50 -9.08
CA VAL A 86 -3.53 -10.73 -10.19
C VAL A 86 -4.68 -10.02 -10.89
N ILE A 87 -4.52 -8.71 -11.12
CA ILE A 87 -5.43 -7.89 -11.88
C ILE A 87 -4.69 -7.44 -13.13
N LEU A 88 -5.14 -7.93 -14.28
CA LEU A 88 -4.59 -7.53 -15.57
C LEU A 88 -4.87 -6.06 -15.84
N ASN A 89 -3.88 -5.35 -16.37
CA ASN A 89 -4.11 -4.03 -16.93
C ASN A 89 -4.75 -4.16 -18.32
N ASP A 90 -6.01 -3.79 -18.44
CA ASP A 90 -6.81 -3.81 -19.66
C ASP A 90 -7.08 -2.40 -20.22
N ARG A 91 -6.46 -1.37 -19.64
CA ARG A 91 -6.70 0.04 -20.00
C ARG A 91 -5.93 0.51 -21.25
N GLY A 92 -5.00 -0.31 -21.75
CA GLY A 92 -4.16 0.02 -22.91
C GLY A 92 -3.05 1.05 -22.62
N ASP A 93 -2.79 1.36 -21.35
CA ASP A 93 -1.63 2.15 -20.93
C ASP A 93 -0.42 1.26 -20.62
N ALA A 94 0.76 1.85 -20.44
CA ALA A 94 2.01 1.13 -20.20
C ALA A 94 2.19 0.65 -18.75
N THR A 95 1.23 0.91 -17.85
CA THR A 95 1.32 0.48 -16.45
C THR A 95 1.33 -1.06 -16.40
N PRO A 96 2.20 -1.70 -15.60
CA PRO A 96 2.15 -3.14 -15.43
C PRO A 96 0.81 -3.61 -14.86
N SER A 97 0.48 -4.87 -15.12
CA SER A 97 -0.59 -5.54 -14.37
C SER A 97 -0.22 -5.60 -12.89
N VAL A 98 -1.21 -5.48 -12.02
CA VAL A 98 -0.98 -5.40 -10.57
C VAL A 98 -1.18 -6.76 -9.91
N THR A 99 -0.28 -7.10 -8.99
CA THR A 99 -0.49 -8.24 -8.09
C THR A 99 -0.85 -7.71 -6.72
N THR A 100 -2.02 -8.09 -6.21
CA THR A 100 -2.51 -7.65 -4.91
C THR A 100 -2.39 -8.75 -3.87
N LEU A 101 -2.12 -8.38 -2.64
CA LEU A 101 -2.04 -9.26 -1.48
C LEU A 101 -2.86 -8.67 -0.33
N SER A 102 -3.67 -9.49 0.33
CA SER A 102 -4.21 -9.16 1.65
C SER A 102 -3.52 -10.05 2.66
N GLY A 103 -3.04 -9.45 3.74
CA GLY A 103 -2.42 -10.16 4.86
C GLY A 103 -2.74 -9.50 6.19
N VAL A 104 -2.36 -10.18 7.27
CA VAL A 104 -2.47 -9.69 8.63
C VAL A 104 -1.12 -9.80 9.32
N GLN A 105 -0.71 -8.73 9.99
CA GLN A 105 0.51 -8.69 10.79
C GLN A 105 0.16 -8.35 12.24
N ARG A 106 0.84 -9.00 13.19
CA ARG A 106 0.74 -8.68 14.62
C ARG A 106 1.99 -7.93 15.04
N VAL A 107 1.85 -6.62 15.26
CA VAL A 107 2.97 -5.71 15.47
C VAL A 107 3.03 -5.29 16.93
N PRO A 108 4.17 -5.45 17.62
CA PRO A 108 4.32 -4.96 18.98
C PRO A 108 4.39 -3.43 18.97
N LYS A 109 3.68 -2.77 19.88
CA LYS A 109 3.90 -1.34 20.17
C LYS A 109 4.81 -1.20 21.37
N PHE A 110 5.78 -0.30 21.27
CA PHE A 110 6.61 0.09 22.41
C PHE A 110 5.69 0.44 23.58
N ASN A 111 5.91 -0.22 24.72
CA ASN A 111 5.17 -0.01 25.98
C ASN A 111 3.74 -0.60 26.07
N ARG A 112 3.39 -1.64 25.29
CA ARG A 112 2.10 -2.37 25.43
C ARG A 112 2.27 -3.89 25.49
N LEU A 113 1.38 -4.55 26.23
CA LEU A 113 1.37 -6.02 26.40
C LEU A 113 0.63 -6.74 25.27
N ILE A 114 -0.35 -6.09 24.65
CA ILE A 114 -1.14 -6.65 23.55
C ILE A 114 -0.61 -6.05 22.24
N PRO A 115 -0.16 -6.88 21.28
CA PRO A 115 0.25 -6.38 19.97
C PRO A 115 -0.95 -5.88 19.18
N ASP A 116 -0.73 -4.85 18.38
CA ASP A 116 -1.72 -4.38 17.41
C ASP A 116 -1.85 -5.43 16.30
N GLU A 117 -3.07 -5.58 15.77
CA GLU A 117 -3.32 -6.39 14.58
C GLU A 117 -3.62 -5.45 13.43
N VAL A 118 -2.76 -5.50 12.41
CA VAL A 118 -2.84 -4.64 11.23
C VAL A 118 -3.16 -5.51 10.03
N ARG A 119 -4.28 -5.22 9.37
CA ARG A 119 -4.53 -5.75 8.03
C ARG A 119 -3.75 -4.91 7.04
N VAL A 120 -2.92 -5.55 6.25
CA VAL A 120 -2.17 -4.91 5.18
C VAL A 120 -2.78 -5.36 3.86
N LEU A 121 -3.18 -4.39 3.04
CA LEU A 121 -3.52 -4.62 1.64
C LEU A 121 -2.38 -4.04 0.81
N MET A 122 -1.75 -4.88 0.00
CA MET A 122 -0.57 -4.52 -0.77
C MET A 122 -0.84 -4.69 -2.26
N ALA A 123 -0.40 -3.74 -3.07
CA ALA A 123 -0.43 -3.81 -4.53
C ALA A 123 0.99 -3.62 -5.08
N LEU A 124 1.41 -4.53 -5.95
CA LEU A 124 2.73 -4.55 -6.56
C LEU A 124 2.60 -4.35 -8.08
N TYR A 125 3.30 -3.34 -8.61
CA TYR A 125 3.48 -3.11 -10.04
C TYR A 125 4.96 -3.26 -10.38
N ARG A 126 5.29 -4.26 -11.18
CA ARG A 126 6.68 -4.55 -11.54
C ARG A 126 7.06 -3.88 -12.85
N VAL A 127 7.89 -2.84 -12.77
CA VAL A 127 8.41 -2.12 -13.93
C VAL A 127 9.74 -2.77 -14.33
N VAL A 128 9.64 -3.95 -14.96
CA VAL A 128 10.79 -4.84 -15.23
C VAL A 128 11.90 -4.12 -16.01
N GLU A 129 11.55 -3.31 -17.01
CA GLU A 129 12.51 -2.57 -17.84
C GLU A 129 13.35 -1.54 -17.06
N LYS A 130 12.85 -1.09 -15.90
CA LYS A 130 13.55 -0.15 -15.01
C LYS A 130 14.19 -0.84 -13.82
N GLY A 131 13.97 -2.14 -13.62
CA GLY A 131 14.41 -2.84 -12.42
C GLY A 131 13.74 -2.31 -11.14
N ILE A 132 12.49 -1.84 -11.25
CA ILE A 132 11.74 -1.24 -10.14
C ILE A 132 10.49 -2.05 -9.80
N ASP A 133 10.20 -2.13 -8.51
CA ASP A 133 8.92 -2.54 -7.96
C ASP A 133 8.25 -1.31 -7.32
N LEU A 134 7.11 -0.90 -7.86
CA LEU A 134 6.25 0.11 -7.23
C LEU A 134 5.28 -0.60 -6.30
N VAL A 135 5.38 -0.32 -5.00
CA VAL A 135 4.59 -0.97 -3.96
C VAL A 135 3.64 0.04 -3.34
N VAL A 136 2.37 -0.34 -3.22
CA VAL A 136 1.34 0.40 -2.49
C VAL A 136 0.92 -0.45 -1.30
N SER A 137 0.92 0.10 -0.09
CA SER A 137 0.38 -0.56 1.10
C SER A 137 -0.70 0.28 1.77
N PHE A 138 -1.85 -0.32 2.04
CA PHE A 138 -2.87 0.22 2.94
C PHE A 138 -2.73 -0.52 4.27
N ASN A 139 -2.35 0.22 5.31
CA ASN A 139 -2.20 -0.31 6.67
C ASN A 139 -3.46 0.02 7.46
N ILE A 140 -4.23 -1.00 7.81
CA ILE A 140 -5.53 -0.85 8.46
C ILE A 140 -5.46 -1.52 9.83
N PRO A 141 -5.27 -0.77 10.93
CA PRO A 141 -5.29 -1.33 12.27
C PRO A 141 -6.69 -1.89 12.56
N VAL A 142 -6.85 -3.21 12.68
CA VAL A 142 -8.15 -3.86 12.95
C VAL A 142 -8.33 -4.19 14.44
N ARG A 143 -7.22 -4.20 15.17
CA ARG A 143 -7.18 -4.25 16.62
C ARG A 143 -6.06 -3.34 17.14
N SER A 144 -6.43 -2.37 17.97
CA SER A 144 -5.49 -1.56 18.74
C SER A 144 -6.10 -1.14 20.07
N GLU A 145 -5.27 -0.99 21.10
CA GLU A 145 -5.69 -0.57 22.45
C GLU A 145 -5.99 0.93 22.57
N ASP A 146 -5.51 1.76 21.65
CA ASP A 146 -5.76 3.22 21.66
C ASP A 146 -7.08 3.63 21.00
N GLY A 147 -7.92 2.67 20.62
CA GLY A 147 -9.18 2.95 19.94
C GLY A 147 -9.02 3.26 18.45
N GLY A 148 -7.80 3.18 17.88
CA GLY A 148 -7.55 3.33 16.44
C GLY A 148 -8.03 2.18 15.56
N ALA A 149 -8.69 1.17 16.14
CA ALA A 149 -9.15 -0.02 15.43
C ALA A 149 -10.30 0.29 14.45
N VAL A 150 -10.10 -0.09 13.20
CA VAL A 150 -11.07 0.02 12.10
C VAL A 150 -11.81 -1.30 11.94
N ARG A 151 -13.15 -1.25 11.97
CA ARG A 151 -14.02 -2.44 11.94
C ARG A 151 -15.30 -2.18 11.14
N GLY A 152 -16.02 -3.25 10.84
CA GLY A 152 -17.33 -3.19 10.18
C GLY A 152 -17.28 -2.47 8.85
N GLU A 153 -18.22 -1.55 8.62
CA GLU A 153 -18.35 -0.80 7.37
C GLU A 153 -17.09 -0.02 6.98
N LYS A 154 -16.37 0.58 7.95
CA LYS A 154 -15.14 1.33 7.64
C LYS A 154 -14.04 0.41 7.09
N LEU A 155 -13.94 -0.82 7.57
CA LEU A 155 -12.97 -1.80 7.07
C LEU A 155 -13.32 -2.21 5.64
N GLN A 156 -14.60 -2.47 5.38
CA GLN A 156 -15.09 -2.82 4.05
C GLN A 156 -14.85 -1.67 3.06
N GLN A 157 -15.15 -0.42 3.47
CA GLN A 157 -14.88 0.76 2.65
C GLN A 157 -13.38 0.92 2.34
N ALA A 158 -12.50 0.68 3.31
CA ALA A 158 -11.06 0.74 3.08
C ALA A 158 -10.58 -0.32 2.07
N GLN A 159 -11.16 -1.52 2.10
CA GLN A 159 -10.90 -2.58 1.12
C GLN A 159 -11.37 -2.19 -0.29
N GLU A 160 -12.59 -1.68 -0.41
CA GLU A 160 -13.11 -1.19 -1.69
C GLU A 160 -12.28 -0.03 -2.25
N GLN A 161 -11.81 0.88 -1.38
CA GLN A 161 -10.94 1.98 -1.74
C GLN A 161 -9.57 1.51 -2.20
N PHE A 162 -8.99 0.49 -1.54
CA PHE A 162 -7.77 -0.15 -2.00
C PHE A 162 -7.94 -0.77 -3.39
N ASP A 163 -9.05 -1.48 -3.64
CA ASP A 163 -9.32 -2.09 -4.94
C ASP A 163 -9.45 -1.03 -6.04
N VAL A 164 -10.15 0.08 -5.76
CA VAL A 164 -10.26 1.21 -6.70
C VAL A 164 -8.89 1.85 -6.94
N PHE A 165 -8.11 2.09 -5.88
CA PHE A 165 -6.77 2.66 -5.99
C PHE A 165 -5.86 1.77 -6.85
N ALA A 166 -5.81 0.47 -6.54
CA ALA A 166 -4.98 -0.49 -7.25
C ALA A 166 -5.39 -0.67 -8.74
N ARG A 167 -6.68 -0.58 -9.04
CA ARG A 167 -7.17 -0.68 -10.42
C ARG A 167 -7.03 0.59 -11.24
N SER A 168 -6.90 1.74 -10.58
CA SER A 168 -6.86 3.04 -11.24
C SER A 168 -5.47 3.64 -11.30
N LEU A 169 -4.50 3.11 -10.53
CA LEU A 169 -3.14 3.59 -10.57
C LEU A 169 -2.57 3.50 -11.99
N ARG A 170 -2.02 4.61 -12.43
CA ARG A 170 -1.38 4.78 -13.72
C ARG A 170 -0.02 5.45 -13.54
N ILE A 171 0.98 4.89 -14.21
CA ILE A 171 2.29 5.53 -14.37
C ILE A 171 2.20 6.40 -15.62
N GLU A 172 2.18 7.72 -15.42
CA GLU A 172 2.10 8.71 -16.50
C GLU A 172 3.49 9.04 -17.07
N ASP A 173 4.51 9.07 -16.20
CA ASP A 173 5.89 9.37 -16.57
C ASP A 173 6.88 8.38 -15.94
N PHE A 174 7.45 7.50 -16.77
CA PHE A 174 8.44 6.50 -16.35
C PHE A 174 9.82 7.08 -16.05
N ASN A 175 10.06 8.37 -16.28
CA ASN A 175 11.29 9.05 -15.86
C ASN A 175 11.38 9.22 -14.35
N VAL A 176 10.28 9.05 -13.61
CA VAL A 176 10.30 9.00 -12.14
C VAL A 176 11.16 7.86 -11.58
N PHE A 177 11.49 6.87 -12.43
CA PHE A 177 12.33 5.72 -12.10
C PHE A 177 13.78 5.85 -12.63
N ALA A 178 14.18 7.01 -13.13
CA ALA A 178 15.48 7.22 -13.77
C ALA A 178 16.62 7.52 -12.78
#